data_AF-A0A7S2F171-F1
#
_entry.id   AF-A0A7S2F171-F1
#
_cell.length_a   1.000
_cell.length_b   1.000
_cell.length_c   1.000
_cell.angle_alpha   90.00
_cell.angle_beta   90.00
_cell.angle_gamma   90.00
#
_symmetry.space_group_name_H-M   'P 1'
#
loop_
_entity.id
_entity.type
_entity.pdbx_description
1 polymer ?
#
loop_
_entity_poly.entity_id
_entity_poly.type
_entity_poly.pdbx_seq_one_letter_code
_entity_poly.pdbx_strand_id
1 'polypeptide(L)'
;AEALLATLQAVGRWAASQPFARIDIRGCSQKGEASLGTRERDALGLSRCERTLSFLTARCGVPAEKCHASRRLGDDFQGVEIRTMMRLEVEGAFKADSNAHLKCESTMDTVADAMRRAPNKHLLLEVQYTRSERVAQRRASALRQALSTLGIAPQRMCGRVQAGLAEEVSFLIYEEFWPAQDYTFR
;
A
#
# COMPACT_ATOMS: atom_id res chain seq x y z
N ALA A 1 -13.98 -15.01 -13.51
CA ALA A 1 -14.66 -14.87 -12.20
C ALA A 1 -14.09 -15.85 -11.16
N GLU A 2 -14.06 -17.16 -11.43
CA GLU A 2 -13.58 -18.17 -10.47
C GLU A 2 -12.11 -18.00 -10.04
N ALA A 3 -11.21 -17.66 -10.97
CA ALA A 3 -9.79 -17.43 -10.66
C ALA A 3 -9.55 -16.24 -9.70
N LEU A 4 -10.33 -15.16 -9.86
CA LEU A 4 -10.27 -14.00 -8.96
C LEU A 4 -10.79 -14.36 -7.57
N LEU A 5 -11.90 -15.11 -7.50
CA LEU A 5 -12.47 -15.56 -6.25
C LEU A 5 -11.47 -16.42 -5.47
N ALA A 6 -10.84 -17.40 -6.14
CA ALA A 6 -9.82 -18.25 -5.55
C ALA A 6 -8.62 -17.42 -5.05
N THR A 7 -8.18 -16.43 -5.83
CA THR A 7 -7.11 -15.50 -5.45
C THR A 7 -7.47 -14.70 -4.21
N LEU A 8 -8.66 -14.10 -4.16
CA LEU A 8 -9.13 -13.31 -3.02
C LEU A 8 -9.26 -14.14 -1.75
N GLN A 9 -9.71 -15.39 -1.88
CA GLN A 9 -9.75 -16.34 -0.76
C GLN A 9 -8.34 -16.70 -0.28
N ALA A 10 -7.39 -16.90 -1.19
CA ALA A 10 -5.99 -17.17 -0.85
C ALA A 10 -5.34 -15.97 -0.13
N VAL A 11 -5.53 -14.75 -0.65
CA VAL A 11 -5.10 -13.50 -0.01
C VAL A 11 -5.72 -13.35 1.37
N GLY A 12 -7.02 -13.62 1.50
CA GLY A 12 -7.73 -13.56 2.78
C GLY A 12 -7.16 -14.54 3.81
N ARG A 13 -6.96 -15.81 3.43
CA ARG A 13 -6.34 -16.82 4.31
C ARG A 13 -4.92 -16.42 4.72
N TRP A 14 -4.13 -15.93 3.78
CA TRP A 14 -2.78 -15.44 4.06
C TRP A 14 -2.82 -14.29 5.09
N ALA A 15 -3.63 -13.25 4.86
CA ALA A 15 -3.70 -12.10 5.76
C ALA A 15 -4.27 -12.44 7.15
N ALA A 16 -5.13 -13.46 7.24
CA ALA A 16 -5.60 -14.00 8.52
C ALA A 16 -4.46 -14.69 9.30
N SER A 17 -3.57 -15.40 8.61
CA SER A 17 -2.42 -16.09 9.22
C SER A 17 -1.26 -15.17 9.64
N GLN A 18 -1.25 -13.93 9.16
CA GLN A 18 -0.14 -12.99 9.35
C GLN A 18 -0.58 -11.79 10.20
N PRO A 19 -0.10 -11.63 11.45
CA PRO A 19 -0.50 -10.54 12.33
C PRO A 19 -0.27 -9.15 11.70
N PHE A 20 0.85 -8.97 11.01
CA PHE A 20 1.29 -7.69 10.44
C PHE A 20 0.98 -7.53 8.96
N ALA A 21 0.11 -8.36 8.39
CA ALA A 21 -0.31 -8.22 7.01
C ALA A 21 -1.12 -6.94 6.79
N ARG A 22 -0.89 -6.35 5.63
CA ARG A 22 -1.69 -5.27 5.03
C ARG A 22 -2.00 -5.65 3.58
N ILE A 23 -3.19 -5.28 3.13
CA ILE A 23 -3.64 -5.49 1.75
C ILE A 23 -3.99 -4.13 1.18
N ASP A 24 -3.26 -3.71 0.15
CA ASP A 24 -3.63 -2.57 -0.68
C ASP A 24 -4.56 -3.05 -1.78
N ILE A 25 -5.66 -2.34 -2.00
CA ILE A 25 -6.65 -2.63 -3.02
C ILE A 25 -6.80 -1.39 -3.87
N ARG A 26 -6.70 -1.54 -5.17
CA ARG A 26 -6.84 -0.43 -6.12
C ARG A 26 -7.72 -0.85 -7.27
N GLY A 27 -8.71 -0.03 -7.60
CA GLY A 27 -9.51 -0.22 -8.80
C GLY A 27 -8.79 0.33 -10.01
N CYS A 28 -8.81 -0.42 -11.10
CA CYS A 28 -8.10 -0.07 -12.33
C CYS A 28 -9.05 -0.04 -13.53
N SER A 29 -8.63 0.65 -14.58
CA SER A 29 -9.37 0.67 -15.86
C SER A 29 -9.43 -0.74 -16.47
N GLN A 30 -10.47 -1.03 -17.23
CA GLN A 30 -10.60 -2.28 -18.00
C GLN A 30 -10.61 -2.01 -19.51
N LYS A 31 -10.21 -3.03 -20.28
CA LYS A 31 -10.36 -3.03 -21.74
C LYS A 31 -11.85 -2.88 -22.09
N GLY A 32 -12.19 -1.82 -22.81
CA GLY A 32 -13.58 -1.44 -23.13
C GLY A 32 -14.06 -0.16 -22.44
N GLU A 33 -13.31 0.37 -21.47
CA GLU A 33 -13.65 1.62 -20.77
C GLU A 33 -13.00 2.85 -21.39
N ALA A 34 -12.25 2.70 -22.48
CA ALA A 34 -11.52 3.78 -23.12
C ALA A 34 -12.43 4.90 -23.65
N SER A 35 -13.69 4.58 -23.96
CA SER A 35 -14.71 5.55 -24.39
C SER A 35 -15.37 6.32 -23.25
N LEU A 36 -15.11 5.94 -21.99
CA LEU A 36 -15.69 6.60 -20.82
C LEU A 36 -14.89 7.83 -20.41
N GLY A 37 -15.59 8.83 -19.88
CA GLY A 37 -14.95 10.01 -19.29
C GLY A 37 -14.11 9.64 -18.06
N THR A 38 -13.11 10.46 -17.72
CA THR A 38 -12.23 10.21 -16.56
C THR A 38 -13.00 10.04 -15.26
N ARG A 39 -14.04 10.86 -15.03
CA ARG A 39 -14.89 10.74 -13.82
C ARG A 39 -15.63 9.41 -13.72
N GLU A 40 -16.11 8.89 -14.85
CA GLU A 40 -16.82 7.61 -14.90
C GLU A 40 -15.85 6.45 -14.64
N ARG A 41 -14.65 6.52 -15.22
CA ARG A 41 -13.59 5.54 -14.97
C ARG A 41 -13.16 5.53 -13.50
N ASP A 42 -12.97 6.70 -12.89
CA ASP A 42 -12.65 6.82 -11.47
C ASP A 42 -13.74 6.22 -10.58
N ALA A 43 -15.02 6.48 -10.90
CA ALA A 43 -16.15 5.91 -10.16
C ALA A 43 -16.24 4.39 -10.29
N LEU A 44 -15.98 3.84 -11.49
CA LEU A 44 -15.95 2.39 -11.71
C LEU A 44 -14.78 1.74 -10.98
N GLY A 45 -13.59 2.34 -11.04
CA GLY A 45 -12.44 1.91 -10.26
C GLY A 45 -12.75 1.88 -8.76
N LEU A 46 -13.30 2.96 -8.22
CA LEU A 46 -13.69 3.01 -6.81
C LEU A 46 -14.70 1.92 -6.45
N SER A 47 -15.73 1.71 -7.28
CA SER A 47 -16.72 0.65 -7.06
C SER A 47 -16.08 -0.75 -7.04
N ARG A 48 -15.12 -1.03 -7.92
CA ARG A 48 -14.39 -2.31 -7.93
C ARG A 48 -13.54 -2.49 -6.66
N CYS A 49 -12.89 -1.42 -6.24
CA CYS A 49 -12.09 -1.38 -5.02
C CYS A 49 -12.96 -1.69 -3.78
N GLU A 50 -14.11 -1.01 -3.65
CA GLU A 50 -15.06 -1.19 -2.54
C GLU A 50 -15.67 -2.59 -2.51
N ARG A 51 -16.03 -3.15 -3.68
CA ARG A 51 -16.52 -4.54 -3.77
C ARG A 51 -15.46 -5.55 -3.32
N THR A 52 -14.22 -5.35 -3.73
CA THR A 52 -13.11 -6.22 -3.35
C THR A 52 -12.82 -6.12 -1.85
N LEU A 53 -12.82 -4.91 -1.29
CA LEU A 53 -12.72 -4.66 0.15
C LEU A 53 -13.82 -5.41 0.91
N SER A 54 -15.07 -5.23 0.49
CA SER A 54 -16.24 -5.88 1.10
C SER A 54 -16.13 -7.41 1.06
N PHE A 55 -15.66 -7.97 -0.05
CA PHE A 55 -15.41 -9.41 -0.15
C PHE A 55 -14.36 -9.88 0.87
N LEU A 56 -13.20 -9.21 0.94
CA LEU A 56 -12.13 -9.59 1.86
C LEU A 56 -12.57 -9.48 3.33
N THR A 57 -13.30 -8.43 3.69
CA THR A 57 -13.73 -8.22 5.07
C THR A 57 -14.91 -9.10 5.46
N ALA A 58 -15.98 -9.11 4.66
CA ALA A 58 -17.22 -9.80 5.01
C ALA A 58 -17.19 -11.30 4.71
N ARG A 59 -16.49 -11.74 3.66
CA ARG A 59 -16.45 -13.17 3.28
C ARG A 59 -15.18 -13.87 3.69
N CYS A 60 -14.03 -13.22 3.64
CA CYS A 60 -12.77 -13.82 4.06
C CYS A 60 -12.42 -13.54 5.54
N GLY A 61 -13.19 -12.70 6.23
CA GLY A 61 -12.96 -12.38 7.65
C GLY A 61 -11.68 -11.58 7.89
N VAL A 62 -11.13 -10.91 6.87
CA VAL A 62 -9.96 -10.06 7.04
C VAL A 62 -10.38 -8.80 7.81
N PRO A 63 -9.72 -8.45 8.93
CA PRO A 63 -10.04 -7.23 9.65
C PRO A 63 -9.90 -5.99 8.75
N ALA A 64 -10.86 -5.07 8.82
CA ALA A 64 -10.92 -3.91 7.92
C ALA A 64 -9.68 -3.03 8.02
N GLU A 65 -9.07 -2.93 9.20
CA GLU A 65 -7.83 -2.21 9.45
C GLU A 65 -6.60 -2.82 8.74
N LYS A 66 -6.68 -4.07 8.28
CA LYS A 66 -5.65 -4.69 7.43
C LYS A 66 -5.84 -4.34 5.96
N CYS A 67 -6.99 -3.82 5.55
CA CYS A 67 -7.29 -3.51 4.16
C CYS A 67 -7.24 -2.00 3.91
N HIS A 68 -6.54 -1.58 2.87
CA HIS A 68 -6.52 -0.20 2.39
C HIS A 68 -7.15 -0.14 1.01
N ALA A 69 -8.27 0.56 0.90
CA ALA A 69 -8.90 0.87 -0.38
C ALA A 69 -8.35 2.20 -0.92
N SER A 70 -7.55 2.12 -1.99
CA SER A 70 -7.03 3.30 -2.67
C SER A 70 -8.16 4.06 -3.36
N ARG A 71 -8.16 5.39 -3.16
CA ARG A 71 -9.08 6.32 -3.82
C ARG A 71 -8.62 6.74 -5.22
N ARG A 72 -7.42 6.35 -5.62
CA ARG A 72 -6.85 6.70 -6.93
C ARG A 72 -6.97 5.50 -7.85
N LEU A 73 -7.40 5.74 -9.09
CA LEU A 73 -7.38 4.73 -10.12
C LEU A 73 -5.96 4.15 -10.28
N GLY A 74 -5.85 2.84 -10.46
CA GLY A 74 -4.62 2.18 -10.88
C GLY A 74 -4.51 2.20 -12.40
N ASP A 75 -3.28 2.40 -12.89
CA ASP A 75 -3.01 2.63 -14.31
C ASP A 75 -2.40 1.39 -15.00
N ASP A 76 -1.81 0.49 -14.21
CA ASP A 76 -0.96 -0.60 -14.73
C ASP A 76 -1.70 -1.96 -14.86
N PHE A 77 -2.92 -2.06 -14.34
CA PHE A 77 -3.67 -3.33 -14.25
C PHE A 77 -5.07 -3.22 -14.83
N GLN A 78 -5.68 -4.37 -15.13
CA GLN A 78 -7.09 -4.43 -15.51
C GLN A 78 -8.00 -4.82 -14.35
N GLY A 79 -9.01 -3.99 -14.08
CA GLY A 79 -10.06 -4.27 -13.09
C GLY A 79 -9.66 -3.96 -11.66
N VAL A 80 -8.88 -4.82 -11.02
CA VAL A 80 -8.44 -4.65 -9.63
C VAL A 80 -7.00 -5.09 -9.46
N GLU A 81 -6.22 -4.23 -8.81
CA GLU A 81 -4.88 -4.51 -8.32
C GLU A 81 -4.93 -4.80 -6.82
N ILE A 82 -4.23 -5.85 -6.38
CA ILE A 82 -4.15 -6.25 -4.97
C ILE A 82 -2.69 -6.42 -4.60
N ARG A 83 -2.21 -5.65 -3.63
CA ARG A 83 -0.84 -5.76 -3.10
C ARG A 83 -0.89 -6.32 -1.68
N THR A 84 -0.30 -7.49 -1.49
CA THR A 84 -0.08 -8.08 -0.16
C THR A 84 1.23 -7.57 0.42
N MET A 85 1.18 -6.93 1.58
CA MET A 85 2.30 -6.25 2.19
C MET A 85 2.48 -6.71 3.64
N MET A 86 3.72 -6.72 4.12
CA MET A 86 4.06 -6.99 5.52
C MET A 86 4.54 -5.70 6.16
N ARG A 87 3.87 -5.27 7.23
CA ARG A 87 4.33 -4.14 8.04
C ARG A 87 5.57 -4.55 8.84
N LEU A 88 6.61 -3.73 8.78
CA LEU A 88 7.76 -3.86 9.68
C LEU A 88 7.39 -3.34 11.06
N GLU A 89 7.74 -4.11 12.09
CA GLU A 89 7.57 -3.73 13.50
C GLU A 89 8.73 -2.84 13.95
N VAL A 90 8.65 -1.55 13.59
CA VAL A 90 9.63 -0.53 13.98
C VAL A 90 8.92 0.72 14.48
N GLU A 91 9.59 1.49 15.34
CA GLU A 91 9.07 2.75 15.85
C GLU A 91 9.09 3.83 14.77
N GLY A 92 7.91 4.31 14.40
CA GLY A 92 7.66 5.23 13.29
C GLY A 92 7.35 6.66 13.71
N ALA A 93 7.33 6.99 15.00
CA ALA A 93 7.01 8.33 15.46
C ALA A 93 8.11 9.33 15.08
N PHE A 94 7.70 10.52 14.63
CA PHE A 94 8.63 11.63 14.39
C PHE A 94 9.05 12.30 15.71
N LYS A 95 10.27 12.83 15.76
CA LYS A 95 10.68 13.78 16.81
C LYS A 95 9.81 15.03 16.72
N ALA A 96 9.50 15.65 17.85
CA ALA A 96 8.73 16.90 17.90
C ALA A 96 9.38 17.95 17.00
N ASP A 97 8.56 18.67 16.23
CA ASP A 97 8.95 19.71 15.27
C ASP A 97 9.96 19.27 14.19
N SER A 98 10.17 17.97 14.01
CA SER A 98 11.07 17.45 12.98
C SER A 98 10.34 17.13 11.68
N ASN A 99 11.04 17.41 10.58
CA ASN A 99 10.62 17.04 9.23
C ASN A 99 11.31 15.77 8.70
N ALA A 100 12.27 15.20 9.43
CA ALA A 100 13.09 14.10 8.89
C ALA A 100 13.56 13.09 9.95
N HIS A 101 13.51 13.43 11.23
CA HIS A 101 14.06 12.60 12.28
C HIS A 101 12.96 11.82 13.00
N LEU A 102 13.11 10.50 13.01
CA LEU A 102 12.32 9.60 13.83
C LEU A 102 12.83 9.63 15.28
N LYS A 103 11.95 9.32 16.24
CA LYS A 103 12.32 9.24 17.65
C LYS A 103 13.39 8.18 17.89
N CYS A 104 13.21 7.02 17.27
CA CYS A 104 14.19 5.94 17.31
C CYS A 104 15.17 6.10 16.14
N GLU A 105 16.43 6.36 16.46
CA GLU A 105 17.47 6.62 15.46
C GLU A 105 17.84 5.37 14.66
N SER A 106 17.71 4.18 15.26
CA SER A 106 18.01 2.89 14.61
C SER A 106 16.89 2.38 13.70
N THR A 107 15.72 3.04 13.63
CA THR A 107 14.61 2.61 12.78
C THR A 107 15.03 2.52 11.32
N MET A 108 15.77 3.53 10.82
CA MET A 108 16.16 3.60 9.41
C MET A 108 17.15 2.48 9.03
N ASP A 109 18.10 2.19 9.92
CA ASP A 109 19.05 1.09 9.74
C ASP A 109 18.33 -0.26 9.74
N THR A 110 17.35 -0.44 10.64
CA THR A 110 16.53 -1.66 10.72
C THR A 110 15.72 -1.88 9.44
N VAL A 111 15.14 -0.82 8.88
CA VAL A 111 14.43 -0.86 7.59
C VAL A 111 15.39 -1.19 6.44
N ALA A 112 16.56 -0.56 6.40
CA ALA A 112 17.58 -0.83 5.38
C ALA A 112 18.08 -2.28 5.44
N ASP A 113 18.34 -2.79 6.64
CA ASP A 113 18.69 -4.19 6.91
C ASP A 113 17.62 -5.15 6.40
N ALA A 114 16.34 -4.87 6.68
CA ALA A 114 15.23 -5.69 6.22
C ALA A 114 15.15 -5.72 4.69
N MET A 115 15.36 -4.57 4.02
CA MET A 115 15.37 -4.47 2.56
C MET A 115 16.58 -5.14 1.91
N ARG A 116 17.74 -5.14 2.57
CA ARG A 116 18.93 -5.90 2.13
C ARG A 116 18.69 -7.40 2.15
N ARG A 117 17.98 -7.91 3.16
CA ARG A 117 17.56 -9.33 3.25
C ARG A 117 16.46 -9.71 2.27
N ALA A 118 15.81 -8.74 1.63
CA ALA A 118 14.68 -8.93 0.74
C ALA A 118 14.91 -8.26 -0.63
N PRO A 119 15.92 -8.69 -1.42
CA PRO A 119 16.38 -7.97 -2.61
C PRO A 119 15.32 -7.83 -3.72
N ASN A 120 14.33 -8.72 -3.77
CA ASN A 120 13.26 -8.71 -4.77
C ASN A 120 11.97 -8.02 -4.29
N LYS A 121 12.01 -7.35 -3.14
CA LYS A 121 10.86 -6.67 -2.55
C LYS A 121 10.93 -5.16 -2.70
N HIS A 122 9.79 -4.51 -2.59
CA HIS A 122 9.60 -3.07 -2.59
C HIS A 122 9.23 -2.60 -1.18
N LEU A 123 9.51 -1.33 -0.91
CA LEU A 123 9.20 -0.64 0.33
C LEU A 123 8.16 0.44 0.06
N LEU A 124 7.04 0.40 0.78
CA LEU A 124 6.10 1.50 0.88
C LEU A 124 6.32 2.22 2.21
N LEU A 125 6.60 3.51 2.15
CA LEU A 125 6.60 4.42 3.29
C LEU A 125 5.24 5.10 3.35
N GLU A 126 4.48 4.85 4.41
CA GLU A 126 3.18 5.49 4.65
C GLU A 126 3.30 6.50 5.78
N VAL A 127 3.31 7.78 5.45
CA VAL A 127 3.39 8.87 6.43
C VAL A 127 2.00 9.39 6.73
N GLN A 128 1.62 9.33 8.00
CA GLN A 128 0.35 9.85 8.48
C GLN A 128 0.44 11.33 8.84
N TYR A 129 -0.65 12.07 8.63
CA TYR A 129 -0.77 13.47 9.07
C TYR A 129 -2.09 13.73 9.79
N THR A 130 -2.04 14.61 10.78
CA THR A 130 -3.22 15.13 11.49
C THR A 130 -3.61 16.52 10.99
N ARG A 131 -2.61 17.38 10.72
CA ARG A 131 -2.81 18.82 10.42
C ARG A 131 -2.39 19.25 9.02
N SER A 132 -1.28 18.71 8.52
CA SER A 132 -0.69 19.18 7.27
C SER A 132 -0.17 18.06 6.39
N GLU A 133 -0.89 17.80 5.30
CA GLU A 133 -0.44 16.89 4.24
C GLU A 133 0.91 17.34 3.66
N ARG A 134 1.12 18.64 3.49
CA ARG A 134 2.37 19.20 2.95
C ARG A 134 3.59 18.87 3.82
N VAL A 135 3.44 18.91 5.15
CA VAL A 135 4.50 18.52 6.08
C VAL A 135 4.78 17.02 5.96
N ALA A 136 3.74 16.18 5.89
CA ALA A 136 3.91 14.75 5.71
C ALA A 136 4.55 14.37 4.35
N GLN A 137 4.25 15.10 3.27
CA GLN A 137 4.93 14.94 1.98
C GLN A 137 6.43 15.26 2.10
N ARG A 138 6.80 16.33 2.80
CA ARG A 138 8.21 16.66 3.07
C ARG A 138 8.90 15.57 3.88
N ARG A 139 8.23 15.06 4.93
CA ARG A 139 8.70 13.93 5.73
C ARG A 139 8.91 12.67 4.90
N ALA A 140 7.94 12.32 4.05
CA ALA A 140 8.05 11.17 3.15
C ALA A 140 9.26 11.30 2.21
N SER A 141 9.46 12.47 1.61
CA SER A 141 10.63 12.74 0.74
C SER A 141 11.94 12.65 1.51
N ALA A 142 12.02 13.24 2.71
CA ALA A 142 13.23 13.19 3.53
C ALA A 142 13.59 11.76 3.96
N LEU A 143 12.60 10.97 4.38
CA LEU A 143 12.82 9.56 4.74
C LEU A 143 13.26 8.73 3.54
N ARG A 144 12.66 8.94 2.35
CA ARG A 144 13.09 8.27 1.11
C ARG A 144 14.54 8.60 0.76
N GLN A 145 14.94 9.87 0.89
CA GLN A 145 16.32 10.28 0.67
C GLN A 145 17.28 9.61 1.67
N ALA A 146 16.92 9.59 2.95
CA ALA A 146 17.73 8.93 3.99
C ALA A 146 17.91 7.43 3.73
N LEU A 147 16.84 6.71 3.36
CA LEU A 147 16.94 5.28 3.00
C LEU A 147 17.74 5.05 1.71
N SER A 148 17.69 5.99 0.76
CA SER A 148 18.52 5.94 -0.44
C SER A 148 20.01 6.05 -0.08
N THR A 149 20.37 6.91 0.87
CA THR A 149 21.73 7.02 1.38
C THR A 149 22.18 5.73 2.08
N LEU A 150 21.26 5.00 2.70
CA LEU A 150 21.50 3.67 3.30
C LEU A 150 21.51 2.53 2.27
N GLY A 151 21.47 2.84 0.97
CA GLY A 151 21.65 1.87 -0.12
C GLY A 151 20.36 1.24 -0.65
N ILE A 152 19.18 1.71 -0.25
CA ILE A 152 17.92 1.25 -0.85
C ILE A 152 17.68 1.99 -2.16
N ALA A 153 17.57 1.25 -3.26
CA ALA A 153 17.41 1.85 -4.58
C ALA A 153 16.08 2.66 -4.70
N PRO A 154 16.08 3.90 -5.23
CA PRO A 154 14.88 4.74 -5.30
C PRO A 154 13.68 4.10 -5.99
N GLN A 155 13.90 3.29 -7.03
CA GLN A 155 12.87 2.54 -7.75
C GLN A 155 12.19 1.46 -6.90
N ARG A 156 12.85 1.02 -5.82
CA ARG A 156 12.30 0.05 -4.86
C ARG A 156 11.51 0.71 -3.73
N MET A 157 11.32 2.03 -3.77
CA MET A 157 10.67 2.80 -2.71
C MET A 157 9.51 3.65 -3.23
N CYS A 158 8.33 3.44 -2.65
CA CYS A 158 7.15 4.27 -2.84
C CYS A 158 6.86 5.08 -1.57
N GLY A 159 6.34 6.30 -1.73
CA GLY A 159 5.87 7.14 -0.63
C GLY A 159 4.37 7.38 -0.76
N ARG A 160 3.64 7.20 0.34
CA ARG A 160 2.23 7.54 0.46
C ARG A 160 2.04 8.44 1.68
N VAL A 161 1.15 9.42 1.53
CA VAL A 161 0.71 10.29 2.61
C VAL A 161 -0.77 10.08 2.82
N GLN A 162 -1.21 9.94 4.07
CA GLN A 162 -2.62 9.77 4.39
C GLN A 162 -3.00 10.47 5.71
N ALA A 163 -4.26 10.85 5.83
CA ALA A 163 -4.77 11.36 7.09
C ALA A 163 -4.73 10.24 8.15
N GLY A 164 -4.33 10.58 9.37
CA GLY A 164 -4.23 9.66 10.50
C GLY A 164 -4.39 10.38 11.83
N LEU A 165 -4.52 9.59 12.90
CA LEU A 165 -4.70 10.12 14.27
C LEU A 165 -3.37 10.49 14.92
N ALA A 166 -2.26 9.99 14.39
CA ALA A 166 -0.91 10.26 14.88
C ALA A 166 0.03 10.63 13.73
N GLU A 167 1.03 11.46 14.01
CA GLU A 167 2.08 11.79 13.05
C GLU A 167 3.18 10.72 13.11
N GLU A 168 2.97 9.65 12.36
CA GLU A 168 3.83 8.46 12.34
C GLU A 168 4.12 8.01 10.90
N VAL A 169 5.19 7.24 10.72
CA VAL A 169 5.45 6.50 9.49
C VAL A 169 5.29 5.00 9.71
N SER A 170 4.58 4.33 8.79
CA SER A 170 4.61 2.87 8.69
C SER A 170 5.48 2.45 7.52
N PHE A 171 6.29 1.42 7.72
CA PHE A 171 7.12 0.81 6.70
C PHE A 171 6.53 -0.53 6.30
N LEU A 172 6.19 -0.70 5.02
CA LEU A 172 5.58 -1.93 4.51
C LEU A 172 6.45 -2.53 3.41
N ILE A 173 6.87 -3.78 3.59
CA ILE A 173 7.61 -4.54 2.59
C ILE A 173 6.61 -5.38 1.79
N TYR A 174 6.71 -5.33 0.47
CA TYR A 174 5.83 -6.10 -0.40
C TYR A 174 6.57 -6.64 -1.63
N GLU A 175 6.08 -7.72 -2.17
CA GLU A 175 6.44 -8.15 -3.53
C GLU A 175 5.43 -7.51 -4.48
N GLU A 176 5.90 -7.03 -5.63
CA GLU A 176 4.96 -6.68 -6.69
C GLU A 176 4.32 -7.97 -7.17
N PHE A 177 3.10 -8.22 -6.69
CA PHE A 177 2.34 -9.37 -7.11
C PHE A 177 1.68 -9.04 -8.44
N TRP A 178 2.11 -9.72 -9.50
CA TRP A 178 1.51 -9.62 -10.82
C TRP A 178 0.62 -10.83 -11.05
N PRO A 179 -0.69 -10.79 -10.74
CA PRO A 179 -1.58 -11.79 -11.30
C PRO A 179 -1.68 -11.49 -12.79
N ALA A 180 -0.89 -12.19 -13.61
CA ALA A 180 -1.11 -12.21 -15.05
C ALA A 180 -2.52 -12.76 -15.28
N GLN A 181 -3.49 -11.89 -15.58
CA GLN A 181 -4.56 -12.06 -16.57
C GLN A 181 -5.64 -10.97 -16.45
N ASP A 182 -6.23 -10.63 -17.60
CA ASP A 182 -7.41 -9.77 -17.74
C ASP A 182 -8.57 -10.29 -16.88
N TYR A 183 -9.02 -9.50 -15.90
CA TYR A 183 -10.21 -9.83 -15.11
C TYR A 183 -11.32 -8.81 -15.38
N THR A 184 -12.40 -9.25 -16.02
CA THR A 184 -13.68 -8.53 -16.11
C THR A 184 -14.65 -9.09 -15.08
N PHE A 185 -15.30 -8.20 -14.32
CA PHE A 185 -16.51 -8.52 -13.56
C PHE A 185 -17.66 -8.51 -14.57
N ARG A 186 -18.35 -9.63 -14.74
CA ARG A 186 -19.68 -9.67 -15.38
C ARG A 186 -20.71 -9.80 -14.27
#